data_AF-A0A829GEX8-F1
#
_entry.id   AF-A0A829GEX8-F1
#
_cell.length_a   1.000
_cell.length_b   1.000
_cell.length_c   1.000
_cell.angle_alpha   90.00
_cell.angle_beta   90.00
_cell.angle_gamma   90.00
#
_symmetry.space_group_name_H-M   'P 1'
#
loop_
_entity.id
_entity.type
_entity.pdbx_description
1 polymer ?
#
loop_
_entity_poly.entity_id
_entity_poly.type
_entity_poly.pdbx_seq_one_letter_code
_entity_poly.pdbx_strand_id
1 'polypeptide(L)' 'MVKANHAISTGVAEYALKLSKQSLPVKTIASITGVSTSSIQRIIDDTIKPKPMNYLPTSLCFDEFRST' A
#
# COMPACT_ATOMS: atom_id res chain seq x y z
N MET A 1 -18.43 4.69 20.15
CA MET A 1 -17.40 5.66 20.57
C MET A 1 -16.36 5.76 19.44
N VAL A 2 -16.38 6.86 18.68
CA VAL A 2 -15.41 7.13 17.61
C VAL A 2 -14.18 7.78 18.25
N LYS A 3 -12.99 7.21 18.06
CA LYS A 3 -11.73 7.81 18.54
C LYS A 3 -11.52 9.16 17.84
N ALA A 4 -11.20 10.21 18.58
CA ALA A 4 -10.75 11.47 17.99
C ALA A 4 -9.52 11.19 17.10
N ASN A 5 -9.46 11.80 15.91
CA ASN A 5 -8.51 11.54 14.81
C ASN A 5 -8.74 10.27 13.97
N HIS A 6 -9.81 9.50 14.22
CA HIS A 6 -10.28 8.49 13.26
C HIS A 6 -11.16 9.18 12.21
N ALA A 7 -10.53 9.68 11.15
CA ALA A 7 -11.23 10.21 9.99
C ALA A 7 -12.05 9.10 9.29
N ILE A 8 -12.78 9.46 8.23
CA ILE A 8 -13.50 8.60 7.25
C ILE A 8 -12.59 7.49 6.62
N SER A 9 -11.38 7.29 7.15
CA SER A 9 -10.23 6.67 6.53
C SER A 9 -10.17 5.14 6.58
N THR A 10 -10.96 4.42 7.39
CA THR A 10 -10.87 2.94 7.40
C THR A 10 -11.27 2.35 6.05
N GLY A 11 -12.39 2.81 5.49
CA GLY A 11 -12.82 2.40 4.14
C GLY A 11 -11.86 2.87 3.04
N VAL A 12 -11.31 4.09 3.20
CA VAL A 12 -10.35 4.64 2.23
C VAL A 12 -9.03 3.89 2.26
N ALA A 13 -8.55 3.47 3.43
CA ALA A 13 -7.29 2.72 3.56
C ALA A 13 -7.38 1.35 2.88
N GLU A 14 -8.45 0.60 3.17
CA GLU A 14 -8.72 -0.68 2.51
C GLU A 14 -8.85 -0.53 1.00
N TYR A 15 -9.54 0.52 0.54
CA TYR A 15 -9.73 0.77 -0.89
C TYR A 15 -8.43 1.21 -1.57
N ALA A 16 -7.65 2.10 -0.96
CA ALA A 16 -6.34 2.51 -1.46
C ALA A 16 -5.37 1.32 -1.55
N LEU A 17 -5.38 0.43 -0.55
CA LEU A 17 -4.60 -0.81 -0.57
C LEU A 17 -5.05 -1.77 -1.67
N LYS A 18 -6.36 -1.87 -1.92
CA LYS A 18 -6.90 -2.69 -3.01
C LYS A 18 -6.44 -2.16 -4.38
N LEU A 19 -6.48 -0.85 -4.58
CA LEU A 19 -6.05 -0.21 -5.82
C LEU A 19 -4.52 -0.29 -6.02
N SER A 20 -3.73 -0.17 -4.95
CA SER A 20 -2.26 -0.29 -5.05
C SER A 20 -1.81 -1.69 -5.47
N LYS A 21 -2.50 -2.74 -5.02
CA LYS A 21 -2.27 -4.12 -5.47
C LYS A 21 -2.57 -4.34 -6.96
N GLN A 22 -3.29 -3.45 -7.61
CA GLN A 22 -3.55 -3.45 -9.06
C GLN A 22 -2.50 -2.64 -9.83
N SER A 23 -1.37 -2.30 -9.20
CA SER A 23 -0.28 -1.50 -9.78
C SER A 23 -0.71 -0.10 -10.23
N LEU A 24 -1.75 0.47 -9.61
CA LEU A 24 -2.18 1.83 -9.91
C LEU A 24 -1.23 2.86 -9.28
N PRO A 25 -0.85 3.93 -10.00
CA PRO A 25 -0.02 4.99 -9.43
C PRO A 25 -0.70 5.70 -8.25
N VAL A 26 0.10 6.11 -7.26
CA VAL A 26 -0.38 6.83 -6.06
C VAL A 26 -1.18 8.09 -6.41
N LYS A 27 -0.80 8.81 -7.47
CA LYS A 27 -1.54 9.99 -7.97
C LYS A 27 -2.96 9.62 -8.43
N THR A 28 -3.10 8.49 -9.12
CA THR A 28 -4.40 8.00 -9.59
C THR A 28 -5.27 7.56 -8.42
N ILE A 29 -4.69 6.85 -7.44
CA ILE A 29 -5.40 6.43 -6.23
C ILE A 29 -5.89 7.64 -5.44
N ALA A 30 -5.04 8.66 -5.26
CA ALA A 30 -5.39 9.92 -4.64
C ALA A 30 -6.58 10.60 -5.33
N SER A 31 -6.57 10.64 -6.67
CA SER A 31 -7.67 11.20 -7.47
C SER A 31 -8.97 10.40 -7.32
N ILE A 32 -8.91 9.07 -7.22
CA ILE A 32 -10.10 8.21 -7.07
C ILE A 32 -10.68 8.33 -5.65
N THR A 33 -9.82 8.38 -4.64
CA THR A 33 -10.21 8.36 -3.22
C THR A 33 -10.52 9.75 -2.65
N GLY A 34 -10.15 10.82 -3.37
CA GLY A 34 -10.32 12.20 -2.90
C GLY A 34 -9.38 12.57 -1.75
N VAL A 35 -8.29 11.83 -1.57
CA VAL A 35 -7.32 12.01 -0.48
C VAL A 35 -5.97 12.44 -1.06
N SER A 36 -5.21 13.23 -0.31
CA SER A 36 -3.90 13.71 -0.76
C SER A 36 -2.95 12.53 -1.06
N THR A 37 -2.07 12.72 -2.05
CA THR A 37 -1.03 11.74 -2.41
C THR A 37 -0.15 11.38 -1.22
N SER A 38 0.22 12.36 -0.39
CA SER A 38 0.99 12.16 0.83
C SER A 38 0.29 11.27 1.85
N SER A 39 -1.04 11.39 1.97
CA SER A 39 -1.82 10.57 2.89
C SER A 39 -1.99 9.15 2.35
N ILE A 40 -2.21 8.98 1.04
CA ILE A 40 -2.24 7.66 0.40
C ILE A 40 -0.90 6.94 0.54
N GLN A 41 0.22 7.65 0.33
CA GLN A 41 1.55 7.07 0.52
C GLN A 41 1.73 6.55 1.94
N ARG A 42 1.41 7.38 2.96
CA ARG A 42 1.46 6.96 4.37
C ARG A 42 0.61 5.74 4.67
N ILE A 43 -0.62 5.69 4.15
CA ILE A 43 -1.52 4.54 4.32
C ILE A 43 -0.90 3.26 3.77
N ILE A 44 -0.31 3.32 2.57
CA ILE A 44 0.32 2.17 1.93
C ILE A 44 1.55 1.73 2.73
N ASP A 45 2.40 2.68 3.10
CA ASP A 45 3.64 2.42 3.84
C ASP A 45 3.36 1.81 5.23
N ASP A 46 2.39 2.36 5.98
CA ASP A 46 1.98 1.85 7.30
C ASP A 46 1.39 0.43 7.23
N THR A 47 0.90 0.03 6.05
CA THR A 47 0.32 -1.30 5.82
C THR A 47 1.38 -2.36 5.51
N ILE A 48 2.46 -1.98 4.82
CA ILE A 48 3.55 -2.91 4.48
C ILE A 48 4.38 -3.15 5.73
N LYS A 49 4.28 -4.35 6.29
CA LYS A 49 5.08 -4.79 7.43
C LYS A 49 6.11 -5.80 6.95
N PRO A 50 7.38 -5.40 6.69
CA PRO A 50 8.43 -6.33 6.34
C PRO A 50 8.53 -7.40 7.43
N LYS A 51 8.45 -8.66 7.03
CA LYS A 51 8.69 -9.78 7.94
C LYS A 51 10.06 -10.36 7.62
N PRO A 52 10.98 -10.42 8.60
CA PRO A 52 12.24 -11.11 8.38
C PRO A 52 11.93 -12.59 8.08
N MET A 53 12.66 -13.15 7.13
CA MET A 53 12.60 -14.58 6.89
C MET A 53 13.48 -15.28 7.92
N ASN A 54 12.95 -16.29 8.60
CA ASN A 54 13.70 -17.06 9.60
C ASN A 54 14.69 -18.06 8.98
N TYR A 55 14.69 -18.18 7.66
CA TYR A 55 15.57 -19.06 6.90
C TYR A 55 15.90 -18.43 5.54
N LEU A 56 17.02 -18.80 4.95
CA LEU A 56 17.40 -18.40 3.60
C LEU A 56 16.82 -19.42 2.61
N PRO A 57 15.98 -19.04 1.63
CA PRO A 57 15.49 -19.97 0.63
C PRO A 57 16.64 -20.47 -0.25
N THR A 58 16.65 -21.78 -0.51
CA THR A 58 17.70 -22.43 -1.32
C THR A 58 17.57 -22.16 -2.82
N SER A 59 16.44 -21.63 -3.28
CA SER A 59 16.20 -21.30 -4.68
C SER A 59 15.30 -20.06 -4.77
N LEU A 60 15.88 -18.90 -5.07
CA LEU A 60 15.16 -17.70 -5.50
C LEU A 60 15.31 -17.56 -7.01
N CYS A 61 14.19 -17.55 -7.73
CA CYS A 61 14.16 -17.21 -9.15
C CYS A 61 13.97 -15.69 -9.28
N PHE A 62 14.98 -14.99 -9.78
CA PHE A 62 14.93 -13.54 -10.06
C PHE A 62 14.65 -13.25 -11.54
N ASP A 63 13.81 -14.07 -12.18
CA ASP A 63 13.72 -14.10 -13.65
C ASP A 63 12.85 -12.98 -14.27
N GLU A 64 12.09 -12.23 -13.44
CA GLU A 64 11.05 -11.31 -13.93
C GLU A 64 11.18 -9.84 -13.53
N PHE A 65 12.32 -9.39 -12.97
CA PHE A 65 12.56 -7.94 -12.86
C PHE A 65 13.06 -7.37 -14.20
N ARG A 66 12.14 -7.10 -15.12
CA ARG A 66 12.44 -6.29 -16.30
C ARG A 66 12.48 -4.82 -15.91
N SER A 67 13.67 -4.23 -15.88
CA SER A 67 13.84 -2.78 -15.82
C SER A 67 13.38 -2.19 -17.16
N THR A 68 12.18 -1.61 -17.19
CA THR A 68 11.73 -0.74 -18.29
C THR A 68 12.19 0.69 -18.06
#